data_AF-U7LE17-F1
#
_entry.id   AF-U7LE17-F1
#
_cell.length_a   1.000
_cell.length_b   1.000
_cell.length_c   1.000
_cell.angle_alpha   90.00
_cell.angle_beta   90.00
_cell.angle_gamma   90.00
#
_symmetry.space_group_name_H-M   'P 1'
#
loop_
_entity.id
_entity.type
_entity.pdbx_description
1 polymer ?
#
loop_
_entity_poly.entity_id
_entity_poly.type
_entity_poly.pdbx_seq_one_letter_code
_entity_poly.pdbx_strand_id
1 'polypeptide(L)'
;MRTFKKTNLRAWQQSALDKFLATKPQDFMAVATPGAGKTTFALRIATELMEDRTVERVIVVVPTEHLKTQWSAAAARVGLALDPAFTNSSAVNPSMDGIVVTYAQVGMHPFKHRAVASARRTLVILDEIHHAGDAKSWGDGVKEAYDDVNHRLALTGTPFRSDESPIPFVRYEDDGEGHKVSRADHTYDYGDALADGVVRPVVFLSYSGEARWRDSAGEEHSARLGDIMNVEQTARAWRTALDPKGEWIPAVLQAAHTRLMQMRRNMPDAGGLVLASDTTTARAYAKILKQLSNTPVSVILSDDPGSSDRIQEFADSTDEWMVAVRMVSEGVDVPRLAVGVYATSASTPLFFAQAIGRFVRSRMPGETASVFLPSVPVLLGLAEHMEKSRDHVLGKEKTEKEGWDDELLEQANQKKTEPDMLEKSYESLGAEAEFSGLLYNGSQFNTGDMTSDEEADFLGIPGLLDADQVKDLLRKKQSEEMDRREAEEKARRAAEAAEEQRRKLYGTPHAPKRGGQAGAAGAAPSSAGSDAGTVDEISALRKELNTVVSITAQRTGRPHGAIHTEARKACGGPPTALCDAEQLRERIDYLRKW
;
A
#
# COMPACT_ATOMS: atom_id res chain seq x y z
N MET A 1 37.88 14.20 29.60
CA MET A 1 36.81 13.24 29.97
C MET A 1 35.51 13.82 29.45
N ARG A 2 35.01 13.33 28.30
CA ARG A 2 33.78 13.85 27.69
C ARG A 2 32.62 13.32 28.53
N THR A 3 31.96 14.18 29.31
CA THR A 3 30.84 13.79 30.16
C THR A 3 29.58 13.67 29.31
N PHE A 4 29.22 12.43 28.98
CA PHE A 4 28.03 12.09 28.20
C PHE A 4 26.75 12.37 28.98
N LYS A 5 25.80 13.08 28.36
CA LYS A 5 24.41 13.01 28.78
C LYS A 5 23.86 11.73 28.18
N LYS A 6 23.70 10.65 28.98
CA LYS A 6 23.03 9.42 28.54
C LYS A 6 21.65 9.81 28.01
N THR A 7 21.48 9.82 26.69
CA THR A 7 20.16 9.83 26.07
C THR A 7 19.51 8.50 26.42
N ASN A 8 18.31 8.56 27.01
CA ASN A 8 17.53 7.35 27.27
C ASN A 8 17.18 6.73 25.91
N LEU A 9 17.71 5.54 25.65
CA LEU A 9 17.36 4.74 24.49
C LEU A 9 15.94 4.19 24.66
N ARG A 10 15.23 4.00 23.55
CA ARG A 10 13.98 3.23 23.51
C ARG A 10 14.28 1.76 23.79
N ALA A 11 13.28 1.00 24.23
CA ALA A 11 13.44 -0.41 24.59
C ALA A 11 14.04 -1.24 23.44
N TRP A 12 13.53 -1.06 22.22
CA TRP A 12 14.07 -1.74 21.03
C TRP A 12 15.53 -1.35 20.74
N GLN A 13 15.89 -0.07 20.90
CA GLN A 13 17.25 0.43 20.67
C GLN A 13 18.22 -0.18 21.68
N GLN A 14 17.81 -0.27 22.96
CA GLN A 14 18.61 -0.90 24.00
C GLN A 14 18.77 -2.40 23.73
N SER A 15 17.67 -3.10 23.41
CA SER A 15 17.71 -4.54 23.10
C SER A 15 18.59 -4.85 21.88
N ALA A 16 18.50 -4.04 20.82
CA ALA A 16 19.36 -4.16 19.64
C ALA A 16 20.83 -3.86 19.97
N LEU A 17 21.09 -2.84 20.80
CA LEU A 17 22.44 -2.49 21.24
C LEU A 17 23.07 -3.60 22.07
N ASP A 18 22.31 -4.20 23.00
CA ASP A 18 22.79 -5.30 23.84
C ASP A 18 23.14 -6.52 22.98
N LYS A 19 22.30 -6.86 21.99
CA LYS A 19 22.59 -7.92 21.01
C LYS A 19 23.87 -7.64 20.23
N PHE A 20 24.04 -6.41 19.74
CA PHE A 20 25.24 -6.01 19.01
C PHE A 20 26.49 -6.09 19.88
N LEU A 21 26.47 -5.52 21.09
CA LEU A 21 27.64 -5.44 21.97
C LEU A 21 28.03 -6.80 22.56
N ALA A 22 27.11 -7.76 22.66
CA ALA A 22 27.39 -9.10 23.16
C ALA A 22 28.36 -9.89 22.26
N THR A 23 28.26 -9.73 20.94
CA THR A 23 29.07 -10.49 19.97
C THR A 23 29.92 -9.62 19.05
N LYS A 24 29.63 -8.32 18.95
CA LYS A 24 30.25 -7.34 18.05
C LYS A 24 30.49 -7.95 16.66
N PRO A 25 29.44 -8.41 15.96
CA PRO A 25 29.61 -9.10 14.70
C PRO A 25 30.17 -8.16 13.63
N GLN A 26 30.79 -8.75 12.60
CA GLN A 26 31.23 -7.96 11.45
C GLN A 26 30.03 -7.34 10.72
N ASP A 27 28.93 -8.08 10.58
CA ASP A 27 27.69 -7.63 9.96
C ASP A 27 26.55 -7.65 10.98
N PHE A 28 25.84 -6.53 11.12
CA PHE A 28 24.62 -6.44 11.91
C PHE A 28 23.54 -5.68 11.13
N MET A 29 22.40 -6.32 10.92
CA MET A 29 21.25 -5.71 10.25
C MET A 29 20.12 -5.44 11.25
N ALA A 30 19.76 -4.16 11.39
CA ALA A 30 18.60 -3.72 12.13
C ALA A 30 17.50 -3.24 11.18
N VAL A 31 16.38 -3.95 11.19
CA VAL A 31 15.15 -3.52 10.52
C VAL A 31 14.30 -2.82 11.56
N ALA A 32 14.02 -1.54 11.35
CA ALA A 32 13.21 -0.76 12.29
C ALA A 32 12.29 0.19 11.54
N THR A 33 11.01 0.20 11.92
CA THR A 33 9.97 0.98 11.22
C THR A 33 10.37 2.45 11.01
N PRO A 34 9.96 3.11 9.92
CA PRO A 34 10.22 4.53 9.73
C PRO A 34 9.81 5.38 10.94
N GLY A 35 10.69 6.28 11.40
CA GLY A 35 10.48 7.08 12.61
C GLY A 35 10.88 6.39 13.94
N ALA A 36 11.29 5.12 13.93
CA ALA A 36 11.70 4.40 15.12
C ALA A 36 12.98 4.94 15.80
N GLY A 37 13.73 5.82 15.13
CA GLY A 37 14.97 6.42 15.65
C GLY A 37 16.24 5.61 15.32
N LYS A 38 16.34 5.10 14.09
CA LYS A 38 17.50 4.32 13.59
C LYS A 38 18.82 5.06 13.74
N THR A 39 18.84 6.36 13.42
CA THR A 39 20.03 7.22 13.55
C THR A 39 20.55 7.26 14.99
N THR A 40 19.66 7.37 15.99
CA THR A 40 20.06 7.38 17.41
C THR A 40 20.69 6.05 17.82
N PHE A 41 20.11 4.93 17.39
CA PHE A 41 20.65 3.59 17.62
C PHE A 41 22.04 3.43 17.00
N ALA A 42 22.19 3.80 15.73
CA ALA A 42 23.45 3.66 15.00
C ALA A 42 24.58 4.52 15.57
N LEU A 43 24.27 5.77 15.92
CA LEU A 43 25.22 6.66 16.59
C LEU A 43 25.58 6.17 18.00
N ARG A 44 24.68 5.44 18.68
CA ARG A 44 25.01 4.81 19.94
C ARG A 44 26.00 3.66 19.76
N ILE A 45 25.81 2.79 18.77
CA ILE A 45 26.82 1.78 18.42
C ILE A 45 28.17 2.44 18.10
N ALA A 46 28.15 3.47 17.24
CA ALA A 46 29.35 4.18 16.83
C ALA A 46 30.12 4.78 18.02
N THR A 47 29.42 5.40 18.97
CA THR A 47 30.05 5.98 20.17
C THR A 47 30.66 4.91 21.07
N GLU A 48 29.95 3.82 21.37
CA GLU A 48 30.48 2.71 22.17
C GLU A 48 31.76 2.11 21.56
N LEU A 49 31.77 1.86 20.24
CA LEU A 49 32.92 1.30 19.55
C LEU A 49 34.11 2.27 19.40
N MET A 50 33.86 3.57 19.38
CA MET A 50 34.91 4.59 19.36
C MET A 50 35.52 4.78 20.75
N GLU A 51 34.70 4.73 21.81
CA GLU A 51 35.13 4.89 23.20
C GLU A 51 36.03 3.74 23.67
N ASP A 52 35.66 2.51 23.35
CA ASP A 52 36.45 1.32 23.69
C ASP A 52 37.59 1.03 22.69
N ARG A 53 37.72 1.87 21.65
CA ARG A 53 38.72 1.80 20.57
C ARG A 53 38.61 0.55 19.69
N THR A 54 37.48 -0.13 19.68
CA THR A 54 37.18 -1.20 18.71
C THR A 54 37.32 -0.65 17.29
N VAL A 55 36.82 0.57 17.04
CA VAL A 55 37.02 1.31 15.79
C VAL A 55 37.66 2.68 16.05
N GLU A 56 38.28 3.23 15.02
CA GLU A 56 38.93 4.56 15.01
C GLU A 56 38.35 5.48 13.92
N ARG A 57 37.39 4.97 13.13
CA ARG A 57 36.70 5.70 12.07
C ARG A 57 35.27 5.24 11.91
N VAL A 58 34.39 6.20 11.63
CA VAL A 58 33.00 5.93 11.23
C VAL A 58 32.78 6.43 9.80
N ILE A 59 32.20 5.59 8.95
CA ILE A 59 31.76 6.00 7.60
C ILE A 59 30.25 5.79 7.56
N VAL A 60 29.49 6.82 7.23
CA VAL A 60 28.04 6.71 7.06
C VAL A 60 27.72 6.83 5.58
N VAL A 61 27.01 5.85 5.03
CA VAL A 61 26.50 5.86 3.65
C VAL A 61 25.00 6.10 3.69
N VAL A 62 24.54 7.11 2.95
CA VAL A 62 23.13 7.55 2.90
C VAL A 62 22.63 7.59 1.46
N PRO A 63 21.32 7.56 1.19
CA PRO A 63 20.81 7.64 -0.18
C PRO A 63 20.96 9.02 -0.83
N THR A 64 20.79 10.11 -0.07
CA THR A 64 20.70 11.47 -0.63
C THR A 64 21.72 12.44 -0.03
N GLU A 65 22.07 13.51 -0.76
CA GLU A 65 23.00 14.54 -0.28
C GLU A 65 22.47 15.28 0.96
N HIS A 66 21.15 15.49 1.04
CA HIS A 66 20.52 16.16 2.19
C HIS A 66 20.70 15.36 3.49
N LEU A 67 20.67 14.03 3.42
CA LEU A 67 20.89 13.18 4.59
C LEU A 67 22.32 13.30 5.14
N LYS A 68 23.31 13.70 4.33
CA LYS A 68 24.70 13.82 4.80
C LYS A 68 24.84 14.87 5.90
N THR A 69 24.22 16.03 5.71
CA THR A 69 24.26 17.11 6.69
C THR A 69 23.45 16.77 7.93
N GLN A 70 22.31 16.08 7.78
CA GLN A 70 21.50 15.62 8.92
C GLN A 70 22.24 14.59 9.79
N TRP A 71 22.87 13.60 9.17
CA TRP A 71 23.68 12.60 9.87
C TRP A 71 24.90 13.24 10.56
N SER A 72 25.59 14.18 9.90
CA SER A 72 26.69 14.94 10.52
C SER A 72 26.20 15.74 11.73
N ALA A 73 25.07 16.44 11.62
CA ALA A 73 24.49 17.20 12.73
C ALA A 73 24.06 16.30 13.91
N ALA A 74 23.47 15.13 13.62
CA ALA A 74 23.11 14.15 14.63
C ALA A 74 24.35 13.56 15.32
N ALA A 75 25.40 13.25 14.56
CA ALA A 75 26.68 12.76 15.09
C ALA A 75 27.36 13.80 16.01
N ALA A 76 27.34 15.07 15.62
CA ALA A 76 27.91 16.15 16.44
C ALA A 76 27.24 16.25 17.82
N ARG A 77 25.93 16.00 17.92
CA ARG A 77 25.20 15.99 19.21
C ARG A 77 25.66 14.89 20.17
N VAL A 78 26.24 13.80 19.65
CA VAL A 78 26.82 12.72 20.45
C VAL A 78 28.35 12.79 20.52
N GLY A 79 28.94 13.89 20.04
CA GLY A 79 30.38 14.14 20.13
C GLY A 79 31.23 13.46 19.04
N LEU A 80 30.63 13.03 17.94
CA LEU A 80 31.32 12.51 16.75
C LEU A 80 31.36 13.57 15.65
N ALA A 81 32.56 13.88 15.15
CA ALA A 81 32.76 14.82 14.04
C ALA A 81 32.84 14.05 12.72
N LEU A 82 31.73 13.98 11.98
CA LEU A 82 31.68 13.37 10.65
C LEU A 82 31.60 14.43 9.56
N ASP A 83 32.41 14.30 8.53
CA ASP A 83 32.52 15.26 7.42
C ASP A 83 31.46 15.01 6.34
N PRO A 84 30.45 15.89 6.17
CA PRO A 84 29.47 15.79 5.10
C PRO A 84 29.97 16.40 3.77
N ALA A 85 31.07 17.16 3.77
CA ALA A 85 31.59 17.84 2.58
C ALA A 85 32.62 17.00 1.83
N PHE A 86 32.91 15.77 2.28
CA PHE A 86 33.84 14.88 1.62
C PHE A 86 33.45 14.63 0.15
N THR A 87 34.45 14.69 -0.73
CA THR A 87 34.32 14.38 -2.15
C THR A 87 35.39 13.37 -2.56
N ASN A 88 35.18 12.67 -3.67
CA ASN A 88 36.11 11.65 -4.17
C ASN A 88 37.49 12.20 -4.58
N SER A 89 37.60 13.51 -4.83
CA SER A 89 38.87 14.19 -5.11
C SER A 89 39.56 14.71 -3.85
N SER A 90 38.86 14.80 -2.72
CA SER A 90 39.40 15.33 -1.47
C SER A 90 40.22 14.30 -0.69
N ALA A 91 41.18 14.79 0.09
CA ALA A 91 41.80 14.01 1.16
C ALA A 91 40.83 13.95 2.36
N VAL A 92 40.87 12.86 3.13
CA VAL A 92 40.11 12.76 4.38
C VAL A 92 40.73 13.70 5.40
N ASN A 93 39.92 14.54 6.02
CA ASN A 93 40.38 15.43 7.07
C ASN A 93 40.79 14.60 8.33
N PRO A 94 42.06 14.62 8.76
CA PRO A 94 42.53 13.81 9.88
C PRO A 94 41.96 14.24 11.24
N SER A 95 41.39 15.44 11.35
CA SER A 95 40.75 15.93 12.58
C SER A 95 39.31 15.43 12.76
N MET A 96 38.74 14.76 11.74
CA MET A 96 37.38 14.24 11.77
C MET A 96 37.41 12.77 12.19
N ASP A 97 36.37 12.36 12.93
CA ASP A 97 36.17 10.96 13.32
C ASP A 97 35.71 10.10 12.12
N GLY A 98 35.26 10.74 11.03
CA GLY A 98 34.67 10.03 9.92
C GLY A 98 34.14 10.89 8.78
N ILE A 99 33.45 10.25 7.84
CA ILE A 99 32.84 10.89 6.68
C ILE A 99 31.38 10.44 6.52
N VAL A 100 30.55 11.28 5.90
CA VAL A 100 29.20 10.93 5.46
C VAL A 100 29.12 11.08 3.94
N VAL A 101 28.71 10.03 3.23
CA VAL A 101 28.77 9.94 1.77
C VAL A 101 27.51 9.30 1.20
N THR A 102 27.23 9.52 -0.09
CA THR A 102 26.10 8.84 -0.74
C THR A 102 26.46 7.49 -1.35
N TYR A 103 25.48 6.61 -1.55
CA TYR A 103 25.64 5.39 -2.35
C TYR A 103 26.19 5.69 -3.76
N ALA A 104 25.72 6.77 -4.39
CA ALA A 104 26.23 7.23 -5.68
C ALA A 104 27.71 7.65 -5.62
N GLN A 105 28.12 8.39 -4.57
CA GLN A 105 29.52 8.77 -4.37
C GLN A 105 30.43 7.52 -4.24
N VAL A 106 29.99 6.52 -3.47
CA VAL A 106 30.72 5.25 -3.31
C VAL A 106 30.82 4.50 -4.63
N GLY A 107 29.70 4.35 -5.35
CA GLY A 107 29.63 3.66 -6.63
C GLY A 107 30.52 4.27 -7.72
N MET A 108 30.75 5.58 -7.71
CA MET A 108 31.62 6.25 -8.68
C MET A 108 33.12 5.96 -8.46
N HIS A 109 33.59 5.81 -7.21
CA HIS A 109 35.00 5.57 -6.90
C HIS A 109 35.23 4.54 -5.78
N PRO A 110 34.83 3.27 -5.95
CA PRO A 110 34.89 2.26 -4.88
C PRO A 110 36.29 2.08 -4.27
N PHE A 111 37.35 2.07 -5.09
CA PHE A 111 38.73 1.90 -4.63
C PHE A 111 39.22 3.04 -3.71
N LYS A 112 38.74 4.27 -3.94
CA LYS A 112 39.05 5.41 -3.06
C LYS A 112 38.43 5.18 -1.68
N HIS A 113 37.17 4.76 -1.65
CA HIS A 113 36.48 4.44 -0.40
C HIS A 113 37.10 3.25 0.31
N ARG A 114 37.53 2.21 -0.43
CA ARG A 114 38.31 1.09 0.12
C ARG A 114 39.58 1.56 0.80
N ALA A 115 40.37 2.41 0.15
CA ALA A 115 41.59 2.96 0.74
C ALA A 115 41.32 3.81 1.99
N VAL A 116 40.22 4.56 2.02
CA VAL A 116 39.80 5.34 3.19
C VAL A 116 39.35 4.44 4.34
N ALA A 117 38.57 3.40 4.04
CA ALA A 117 38.01 2.48 5.02
C ALA A 117 39.07 1.56 5.62
N SER A 118 40.02 1.06 4.81
CA SER A 118 41.08 0.14 5.27
C SER A 118 42.24 0.83 5.99
N ALA A 119 42.38 2.16 5.86
CA ALA A 119 43.45 2.90 6.52
C ALA A 119 43.37 2.92 8.05
N ARG A 120 42.21 2.59 8.64
CA ARG A 120 41.98 2.48 10.10
C ARG A 120 40.93 1.42 10.39
N ARG A 121 40.83 1.01 11.67
CA ARG A 121 39.70 0.18 12.11
C ARG A 121 38.40 0.95 11.92
N THR A 122 37.50 0.47 11.07
CA THR A 122 36.36 1.27 10.60
C THR A 122 35.02 0.58 10.85
N LEU A 123 34.05 1.35 11.36
CA LEU A 123 32.63 1.04 11.31
C LEU A 123 32.03 1.70 10.07
N VAL A 124 31.33 0.93 9.23
CA VAL A 124 30.50 1.46 8.14
C VAL A 124 29.04 1.34 8.53
N ILE A 125 28.30 2.44 8.52
CA ILE A 125 26.85 2.48 8.72
C ILE A 125 26.21 2.65 7.34
N LEU A 126 25.34 1.72 6.95
CA LEU A 126 24.62 1.69 5.69
C LEU A 126 23.16 2.04 5.97
N ASP A 127 22.81 3.32 5.83
CA ASP A 127 21.45 3.80 6.08
C ASP A 127 20.55 3.54 4.87
N GLU A 128 19.37 2.98 5.12
CA GLU A 128 18.44 2.50 4.08
C GLU A 128 19.15 1.60 3.05
N ILE A 129 19.77 0.52 3.54
CA ILE A 129 20.62 -0.37 2.74
C ILE A 129 19.96 -0.94 1.47
N HIS A 130 18.62 -0.93 1.39
CA HIS A 130 17.89 -1.32 0.19
C HIS A 130 18.28 -0.49 -1.05
N HIS A 131 18.77 0.74 -0.88
CA HIS A 131 19.31 1.55 -1.99
C HIS A 131 20.52 0.93 -2.66
N ALA A 132 21.33 0.14 -1.94
CA ALA A 132 22.43 -0.59 -2.57
C ALA A 132 21.93 -1.61 -3.61
N GLY A 133 20.65 -2.00 -3.55
CA GLY A 133 19.99 -2.82 -4.57
C GLY A 133 19.35 -2.03 -5.72
N ASP A 134 19.22 -0.70 -5.64
CA ASP A 134 18.51 0.09 -6.66
C ASP A 134 19.24 0.10 -8.00
N ALA A 135 20.57 0.24 -7.96
CA ALA A 135 21.45 0.14 -9.10
C ALA A 135 22.57 -0.86 -8.82
N LYS A 136 22.80 -1.77 -9.78
CA LYS A 136 23.88 -2.77 -9.67
C LYS A 136 25.24 -2.12 -9.39
N SER A 137 25.53 -0.96 -9.98
CA SER A 137 26.77 -0.21 -9.76
C SER A 137 26.92 0.29 -8.32
N TRP A 138 25.83 0.61 -7.62
CA TRP A 138 25.88 1.01 -6.22
C TRP A 138 26.17 -0.21 -5.34
N GLY A 139 25.48 -1.32 -5.57
CA GLY A 139 25.73 -2.58 -4.85
C GLY A 139 27.16 -3.09 -5.02
N ASP A 140 27.63 -3.20 -6.27
CA ASP A 140 28.99 -3.64 -6.58
C ASP A 140 30.03 -2.68 -5.98
N GLY A 141 29.78 -1.36 -6.04
CA GLY A 141 30.67 -0.35 -5.48
C GLY A 141 30.74 -0.37 -3.96
N VAL A 142 29.61 -0.55 -3.27
CA VAL A 142 29.54 -0.69 -1.80
C VAL A 142 30.26 -1.95 -1.36
N LYS A 143 30.08 -3.07 -2.07
CA LYS A 143 30.78 -4.31 -1.81
C LYS A 143 32.29 -4.12 -1.94
N GLU A 144 32.75 -3.61 -3.09
CA GLU A 144 34.19 -3.38 -3.33
C GLU A 144 34.81 -2.39 -2.32
N ALA A 145 34.07 -1.37 -1.92
CA ALA A 145 34.55 -0.37 -0.97
C ALA A 145 34.70 -0.91 0.46
N TYR A 146 33.80 -1.79 0.92
CA TYR A 146 33.61 -2.05 2.35
C TYR A 146 33.61 -3.53 2.77
N ASP A 147 33.99 -4.47 1.89
CA ASP A 147 34.02 -5.91 2.23
C ASP A 147 34.97 -6.27 3.39
N ASP A 148 36.04 -5.49 3.56
CA ASP A 148 37.14 -5.78 4.51
C ASP A 148 37.14 -4.86 5.76
N VAL A 149 36.01 -4.22 6.07
CA VAL A 149 35.90 -3.37 7.27
C VAL A 149 35.59 -4.19 8.52
N ASN A 150 35.88 -3.62 9.70
CA ASN A 150 35.73 -4.29 10.99
C ASN A 150 34.27 -4.55 11.35
N HIS A 151 33.40 -3.57 11.12
CA HIS A 151 31.98 -3.66 11.41
C HIS A 151 31.16 -2.94 10.34
N ARG A 152 30.02 -3.51 9.98
CA ARG A 152 29.00 -2.98 9.08
C ARG A 152 27.66 -3.03 9.79
N LEU A 153 27.06 -1.86 9.97
CA LEU A 153 25.72 -1.70 10.53
C LEU A 153 24.76 -1.34 9.39
N ALA A 154 23.93 -2.30 9.00
CA ALA A 154 22.88 -2.12 8.01
C ALA A 154 21.58 -1.68 8.70
N LEU A 155 20.99 -0.57 8.23
CA LEU A 155 19.73 -0.05 8.74
C LEU A 155 18.70 -0.04 7.60
N THR A 156 17.46 -0.45 7.88
CA THR A 156 16.37 -0.24 6.93
C THR A 156 15.01 -0.17 7.59
N GLY A 157 14.09 0.59 6.98
CA GLY A 157 12.66 0.58 7.33
C GLY A 157 11.86 -0.57 6.72
N THR A 158 12.40 -1.27 5.73
CA THR A 158 11.62 -2.18 4.86
C THR A 158 12.43 -3.45 4.57
N PRO A 159 12.02 -4.62 5.08
CA PRO A 159 12.81 -5.85 4.94
C PRO A 159 12.68 -6.54 3.57
N PHE A 160 12.02 -5.93 2.58
CA PHE A 160 11.55 -6.66 1.40
C PHE A 160 12.15 -6.18 0.08
N ARG A 161 12.84 -7.09 -0.61
CA ARG A 161 12.82 -7.19 -2.08
C ARG A 161 12.78 -8.67 -2.46
N SER A 162 11.93 -9.00 -3.43
CA SER A 162 11.84 -10.30 -4.10
C SER A 162 12.63 -10.34 -5.42
N ASP A 163 13.50 -9.34 -5.68
CA ASP A 163 14.28 -9.31 -6.91
C ASP A 163 15.62 -10.04 -6.82
N GLU A 164 16.09 -10.52 -7.97
CA GLU A 164 17.21 -11.47 -8.10
C GLU A 164 18.60 -10.91 -7.71
N SER A 165 18.72 -9.61 -7.42
CA SER A 165 20.01 -8.99 -7.09
C SER A 165 20.19 -8.87 -5.57
N PRO A 166 21.03 -9.72 -4.94
CA PRO A 166 21.25 -9.66 -3.50
C PRO A 166 21.88 -8.33 -3.11
N ILE A 167 21.35 -7.74 -2.04
CA ILE A 167 21.91 -6.53 -1.45
C ILE A 167 23.23 -6.91 -0.75
N PRO A 168 24.34 -6.18 -0.98
CA PRO A 168 25.61 -6.46 -0.30
C PRO A 168 25.45 -6.47 1.21
N PHE A 169 26.12 -7.42 1.86
CA PHE A 169 26.16 -7.59 3.32
C PHE A 169 24.83 -7.97 3.98
N VAL A 170 23.77 -8.19 3.20
CA VAL A 170 22.51 -8.75 3.69
C VAL A 170 22.55 -10.27 3.60
N ARG A 171 22.16 -10.94 4.70
CA ARG A 171 22.01 -12.40 4.72
C ARG A 171 20.63 -12.77 4.21
N TYR A 172 20.57 -13.85 3.43
CA TYR A 172 19.34 -14.40 2.90
C TYR A 172 19.19 -15.87 3.32
N GLU A 173 17.99 -16.24 3.74
CA GLU A 173 17.61 -17.61 4.09
C GLU A 173 16.48 -18.09 3.17
N ASP A 174 16.40 -19.40 2.98
CA ASP A 174 15.32 -20.02 2.23
C ASP A 174 14.04 -19.99 3.07
N ASP A 175 12.93 -19.54 2.49
CA ASP A 175 11.62 -19.52 3.15
C ASP A 175 10.93 -20.89 3.17
N GLY A 176 11.49 -21.89 2.48
CA GLY A 176 10.93 -23.23 2.35
C GLY A 176 9.97 -23.38 1.17
N GLU A 177 9.69 -22.30 0.44
CA GLU A 177 8.89 -22.26 -0.78
C GLU A 177 9.76 -22.00 -2.03
N GLY A 178 11.09 -21.92 -1.84
CA GLY A 178 12.07 -21.73 -2.90
C GLY A 178 12.50 -20.27 -3.08
N HIS A 179 12.05 -19.36 -2.21
CA HIS A 179 12.46 -17.96 -2.24
C HIS A 179 13.49 -17.65 -1.16
N LYS A 180 14.25 -16.58 -1.42
CA LYS A 180 15.26 -16.07 -0.49
C LYS A 180 14.72 -14.85 0.24
N VAL A 181 14.61 -14.94 1.55
CA VAL A 181 14.13 -13.86 2.42
C VAL A 181 15.30 -13.27 3.20
N SER A 182 15.35 -11.95 3.33
CA SER A 182 16.41 -11.28 4.08
C SER A 182 16.28 -11.56 5.59
N ARG A 183 17.41 -11.82 6.25
CA ARG A 183 17.48 -12.07 7.70
C ARG A 183 18.14 -10.92 8.43
N ALA A 184 17.37 -10.27 9.29
CA ALA A 184 17.85 -9.26 10.23
C ALA A 184 18.37 -9.88 11.54
N ASP A 185 19.33 -9.21 12.19
CA ASP A 185 19.77 -9.52 13.55
C ASP A 185 18.81 -8.97 14.61
N HIS A 186 18.13 -7.87 14.27
CA HIS A 186 17.09 -7.27 15.09
C HIS A 186 15.99 -6.69 14.19
N THR A 187 14.74 -7.00 14.51
CA THR A 187 13.56 -6.46 13.85
C THR A 187 12.73 -5.72 14.89
N TYR A 188 12.31 -4.51 14.54
CA TYR A 188 11.36 -3.68 15.28
C TYR A 188 10.33 -3.18 14.26
N ASP A 189 9.25 -3.94 14.12
CA ASP A 189 8.30 -3.72 13.04
C ASP A 189 7.27 -2.62 13.37
N TYR A 190 6.30 -2.42 12.48
CA TYR A 190 5.23 -1.46 12.69
C TYR A 190 4.34 -1.81 13.89
N GLY A 191 4.10 -3.10 14.12
CA GLY A 191 3.32 -3.59 15.26
C GLY A 191 4.01 -3.28 16.58
N ASP A 192 5.28 -3.66 16.72
CA ASP A 192 6.10 -3.35 17.89
C ASP A 192 6.11 -1.85 18.18
N ALA A 193 6.28 -1.04 17.13
CA ALA A 193 6.33 0.40 17.26
C ALA A 193 5.00 1.04 17.68
N LEU A 194 3.88 0.44 17.26
CA LEU A 194 2.56 0.87 17.68
C LEU A 194 2.31 0.49 19.14
N ALA A 195 2.73 -0.72 19.56
CA ALA A 195 2.65 -1.19 20.94
C ALA A 195 3.38 -0.25 21.91
N ASP A 196 4.58 0.18 21.51
CA ASP A 196 5.44 1.08 22.28
C ASP A 196 5.00 2.57 22.19
N GLY A 197 3.95 2.88 21.41
CA GLY A 197 3.48 4.25 21.19
C GLY A 197 4.50 5.16 20.46
N VAL A 198 5.45 4.56 19.74
CA VAL A 198 6.50 5.27 18.99
C VAL A 198 5.97 5.82 17.67
N VAL A 199 5.01 5.12 17.07
CA VAL A 199 4.29 5.52 15.87
C VAL A 199 2.80 5.60 16.17
N ARG A 200 2.06 6.26 15.28
CA ARG A 200 0.60 6.33 15.33
C ARG A 200 -0.06 5.36 14.36
N PRO A 201 -1.32 4.95 14.64
CA PRO A 201 -2.09 4.10 13.73
C PRO A 201 -2.40 4.85 12.42
N VAL A 202 -2.33 4.12 11.31
CA VAL A 202 -2.78 4.56 9.99
C VAL A 202 -4.07 3.83 9.65
N VAL A 203 -5.09 4.60 9.29
CA VAL A 203 -6.40 4.10 8.83
C VAL A 203 -6.44 4.20 7.31
N PHE A 204 -6.73 3.08 6.63
CA PHE A 204 -6.83 3.03 5.19
C PHE A 204 -8.28 3.12 4.73
N LEU A 205 -8.55 4.08 3.85
CA LEU A 205 -9.88 4.38 3.30
C LEU A 205 -9.86 4.01 1.81
N SER A 206 -10.58 2.96 1.41
CA SER A 206 -10.58 2.52 0.02
C SER A 206 -11.76 3.14 -0.76
N TYR A 207 -11.44 3.71 -1.92
CA TYR A 207 -12.42 4.27 -2.85
C TYR A 207 -12.47 3.43 -4.12
N SER A 208 -13.68 2.97 -4.44
CA SER A 208 -14.02 2.30 -5.69
C SER A 208 -14.45 3.35 -6.72
N GLY A 209 -14.63 2.94 -7.97
CA GLY A 209 -15.20 3.77 -9.01
C GLY A 209 -15.39 3.04 -10.32
N GLU A 210 -16.46 3.35 -11.07
CA GLU A 210 -16.65 2.84 -12.42
C GLU A 210 -15.79 3.67 -13.39
N ALA A 211 -14.73 3.08 -13.92
CA ALA A 211 -13.86 3.68 -14.92
C ALA A 211 -14.33 3.32 -16.33
N ARG A 212 -14.50 4.33 -17.19
CA ARG A 212 -14.80 4.16 -18.62
C ARG A 212 -13.69 4.73 -19.48
N TRP A 213 -13.21 3.96 -20.45
CA TRP A 213 -12.16 4.40 -21.37
C TRP A 213 -12.40 3.89 -22.79
N ARG A 214 -11.81 4.59 -23.75
CA ARG A 214 -11.81 4.18 -25.16
C ARG A 214 -10.40 3.75 -25.57
N ASP A 215 -10.30 2.58 -26.21
CA ASP A 215 -9.03 2.10 -26.76
C ASP A 215 -8.72 2.71 -28.14
N SER A 216 -7.55 2.37 -28.70
CA SER A 216 -7.09 2.85 -30.00
C SER A 216 -7.90 2.32 -31.18
N ALA A 217 -8.70 1.26 -30.98
CA ALA A 217 -9.65 0.74 -31.97
C ALA A 217 -11.02 1.45 -31.89
N GLY A 218 -11.20 2.34 -30.91
CA GLY A 218 -12.45 3.07 -30.67
C GLY A 218 -13.48 2.29 -29.86
N GLU A 219 -13.12 1.12 -29.31
CA GLU A 219 -14.00 0.31 -28.47
C GLU A 219 -14.06 0.92 -27.06
N GLU A 220 -15.27 1.07 -26.53
CA GLU A 220 -15.51 1.57 -25.18
C GLU A 220 -15.52 0.42 -24.19
N HIS A 221 -14.70 0.55 -23.15
CA HIS A 221 -14.59 -0.41 -22.06
C HIS A 221 -15.05 0.27 -20.76
N SER A 222 -15.74 -0.49 -19.90
CA SER A 222 -16.13 -0.07 -18.55
C SER A 222 -15.67 -1.11 -17.55
N ALA A 223 -15.14 -0.67 -16.41
CA ALA A 223 -14.77 -1.56 -15.33
C ALA A 223 -14.76 -0.84 -13.98
N ARG A 224 -15.15 -1.53 -12.91
CA ARG A 224 -15.16 -0.97 -11.55
C ARG A 224 -13.90 -1.33 -10.79
N LEU A 225 -13.30 -0.36 -10.11
CA LEU A 225 -12.20 -0.62 -9.17
C LEU A 225 -12.70 -1.51 -8.02
N GLY A 226 -12.13 -2.70 -7.91
CA GLY A 226 -12.50 -3.69 -6.90
C GLY A 226 -13.17 -4.95 -7.46
N ASP A 227 -13.63 -4.90 -8.73
CA ASP A 227 -14.15 -6.09 -9.41
C ASP A 227 -13.03 -7.06 -9.80
N ILE A 228 -13.38 -8.34 -9.94
CA ILE A 228 -12.46 -9.38 -10.43
C ILE A 228 -12.19 -9.11 -11.91
N MET A 229 -11.01 -8.58 -12.20
CA MET A 229 -10.53 -8.25 -13.54
C MET A 229 -9.19 -8.92 -13.81
N ASN A 230 -8.79 -9.00 -15.08
CA ASN A 230 -7.40 -9.36 -15.38
C ASN A 230 -6.43 -8.22 -15.01
N VAL A 231 -5.14 -8.53 -14.92
CA VAL A 231 -4.10 -7.57 -14.49
C VAL A 231 -4.05 -6.32 -15.38
N GLU A 232 -4.20 -6.51 -16.69
CA GLU A 232 -4.13 -5.41 -17.66
C GLU A 232 -5.33 -4.46 -17.56
N GLN A 233 -6.54 -5.01 -17.43
CA GLN A 233 -7.77 -4.27 -17.21
C GLN A 233 -7.74 -3.52 -15.89
N THR A 234 -7.23 -4.15 -14.82
CA THR A 234 -7.06 -3.52 -13.52
C THR A 234 -6.11 -2.31 -13.61
N ALA A 235 -4.96 -2.48 -14.26
CA ALA A 235 -3.99 -1.40 -14.44
C ALA A 235 -4.55 -0.25 -15.29
N ARG A 236 -5.35 -0.57 -16.32
CA ARG A 236 -6.05 0.42 -17.16
C ARG A 236 -7.10 1.17 -16.35
N ALA A 237 -8.04 0.48 -15.70
CA ALA A 237 -9.08 1.08 -14.86
C ALA A 237 -8.47 1.96 -13.74
N TRP A 238 -7.38 1.50 -13.13
CA TRP A 238 -6.64 2.28 -12.13
C TRP A 238 -6.06 3.57 -12.73
N ARG A 239 -5.40 3.51 -13.89
CA ARG A 239 -4.90 4.72 -14.57
C ARG A 239 -6.02 5.68 -14.96
N THR A 240 -7.17 5.17 -15.41
CA THR A 240 -8.34 5.98 -15.74
C THR A 240 -8.87 6.72 -14.52
N ALA A 241 -8.99 6.03 -13.38
CA ALA A 241 -9.47 6.63 -12.15
C ALA A 241 -8.54 7.75 -11.64
N LEU A 242 -7.23 7.65 -11.91
CA LEU A 242 -6.27 8.69 -11.56
C LEU A 242 -6.27 9.91 -12.51
N ASP A 243 -7.08 9.93 -13.57
CA ASP A 243 -7.15 11.07 -14.48
C ASP A 243 -7.73 12.30 -13.75
N PRO A 244 -6.99 13.44 -13.65
CA PRO A 244 -7.51 14.66 -13.03
C PRO A 244 -8.72 15.28 -13.75
N LYS A 245 -9.03 14.86 -14.98
CA LYS A 245 -10.23 15.28 -15.71
C LYS A 245 -11.45 14.41 -15.42
N GLY A 246 -11.26 13.22 -14.84
CA GLY A 246 -12.35 12.36 -14.38
C GLY A 246 -12.98 12.89 -13.09
N GLU A 247 -14.01 12.21 -12.59
CA GLU A 247 -14.73 12.62 -11.37
C GLU A 247 -14.13 11.96 -10.11
N TRP A 248 -13.41 10.85 -10.28
CA TRP A 248 -12.86 10.08 -9.18
C TRP A 248 -11.85 10.86 -8.33
N ILE A 249 -10.82 11.44 -8.95
CA ILE A 249 -9.81 12.24 -8.23
C ILE A 249 -10.44 13.44 -7.50
N PRO A 250 -11.25 14.31 -8.16
CA PRO A 250 -11.92 15.41 -7.46
C PRO A 250 -12.72 14.96 -6.23
N ALA A 251 -13.48 13.86 -6.34
CA ALA A 251 -14.26 13.33 -5.24
C ALA A 251 -13.37 12.82 -4.08
N VAL A 252 -12.30 12.06 -4.39
CA VAL A 252 -11.36 11.59 -3.36
C VAL A 252 -10.61 12.74 -2.70
N LEU A 253 -10.19 13.76 -3.46
CA LEU A 253 -9.55 14.97 -2.92
C LEU A 253 -10.52 15.77 -2.04
N GLN A 254 -11.81 15.83 -2.40
CA GLN A 254 -12.84 16.45 -1.58
C GLN A 254 -13.04 15.71 -0.26
N ALA A 255 -13.17 14.38 -0.30
CA ALA A 255 -13.29 13.55 0.90
C ALA A 255 -12.06 13.67 1.81
N ALA A 256 -10.86 13.64 1.22
CA ALA A 256 -9.61 13.82 1.94
C ALA A 256 -9.48 15.21 2.55
N HIS A 257 -9.90 16.27 1.85
CA HIS A 257 -9.96 17.63 2.37
C HIS A 257 -10.93 17.74 3.55
N THR A 258 -12.13 17.17 3.44
CA THR A 258 -13.09 17.10 4.55
C THR A 258 -12.49 16.41 5.77
N ARG A 259 -11.81 15.27 5.59
CA ARG A 259 -11.12 14.55 6.67
C ARG A 259 -10.01 15.40 7.31
N LEU A 260 -9.21 16.09 6.50
CA LEU A 260 -8.14 16.94 6.98
C LEU A 260 -8.68 18.08 7.85
N MET A 261 -9.72 18.78 7.39
CA MET A 261 -10.33 19.89 8.13
C MET A 261 -10.87 19.46 9.50
N GLN A 262 -11.28 18.22 9.63
CA GLN A 262 -11.73 17.67 10.90
C GLN A 262 -10.58 17.31 11.83
N MET A 263 -9.53 16.67 11.30
CA MET A 263 -8.31 16.44 12.07
C MET A 263 -7.73 17.76 12.59
N ARG A 264 -7.84 18.83 11.81
CA ARG A 264 -7.43 20.19 12.21
C ARG A 264 -8.20 20.79 13.39
N ARG A 265 -9.32 20.19 13.82
CA ARG A 265 -10.00 20.59 15.08
C ARG A 265 -9.16 20.24 16.31
N ASN A 266 -8.44 19.12 16.28
CA ASN A 266 -7.59 18.63 17.38
C ASN A 266 -6.10 18.85 17.11
N MET A 267 -5.71 18.96 15.84
CA MET A 267 -4.34 19.13 15.36
C MET A 267 -4.30 20.33 14.40
N PRO A 268 -4.32 21.59 14.88
CA PRO A 268 -4.58 22.78 14.05
C PRO A 268 -3.66 22.95 12.83
N ASP A 269 -2.46 22.38 12.88
CA ASP A 269 -1.45 22.42 11.83
C ASP A 269 -1.38 21.12 11.00
N ALA A 270 -2.34 20.20 11.14
CA ALA A 270 -2.36 18.96 10.37
C ALA A 270 -2.27 19.23 8.86
N GLY A 271 -1.36 18.51 8.19
CA GLY A 271 -1.10 18.62 6.76
C GLY A 271 -1.58 17.41 5.98
N GLY A 272 -1.96 17.65 4.74
CA GLY A 272 -2.30 16.65 3.74
C GLY A 272 -1.17 16.45 2.72
N LEU A 273 -0.97 15.21 2.27
CA LEU A 273 -0.03 14.87 1.20
C LEU A 273 -0.73 14.07 0.10
N VAL A 274 -0.67 14.56 -1.14
CA VAL A 274 -1.08 13.80 -2.33
C VAL A 274 0.17 13.30 -3.06
N LEU A 275 0.23 11.99 -3.29
CA LEU A 275 1.29 11.34 -4.07
C LEU A 275 0.81 11.17 -5.51
N ALA A 276 1.35 11.96 -6.43
CA ALA A 276 1.03 11.93 -7.85
C ALA A 276 2.04 11.07 -8.64
N SER A 277 1.57 10.50 -9.76
CA SER A 277 2.39 9.72 -10.69
C SER A 277 3.50 10.53 -11.36
N ASP A 278 3.21 11.78 -11.74
CA ASP A 278 4.10 12.61 -12.54
C ASP A 278 3.86 14.12 -12.30
N THR A 279 4.72 14.96 -12.88
CA THR A 279 4.68 16.41 -12.69
C THR A 279 3.44 17.09 -13.29
N THR A 280 2.86 16.51 -14.34
CA THR A 280 1.65 17.03 -14.99
C THR A 280 0.43 16.74 -14.11
N THR A 281 0.28 15.50 -13.65
CA THR A 281 -0.79 15.10 -12.73
C THR A 281 -0.68 15.82 -11.39
N ALA A 282 0.52 16.00 -10.84
CA ALA A 282 0.73 16.77 -9.61
C ALA A 282 0.24 18.22 -9.72
N ARG A 283 0.56 18.91 -10.81
CA ARG A 283 0.09 20.29 -11.04
C ARG A 283 -1.42 20.34 -11.21
N ALA A 284 -2.02 19.33 -11.84
CA ALA A 284 -3.47 19.23 -12.01
C ALA A 284 -4.18 19.00 -10.67
N TYR A 285 -3.72 18.05 -9.85
CA TYR A 285 -4.26 17.81 -8.51
C TYR A 285 -4.13 19.02 -7.61
N ALA A 286 -2.99 19.73 -7.68
CA ALA A 286 -2.82 20.97 -6.94
C ALA A 286 -3.80 22.07 -7.37
N LYS A 287 -4.20 22.12 -8.64
CA LYS A 287 -5.22 23.06 -9.13
C LYS A 287 -6.60 22.74 -8.54
N ILE A 288 -6.96 21.46 -8.44
CA ILE A 288 -8.20 21.01 -7.80
C ILE A 288 -8.16 21.38 -6.31
N LEU A 289 -7.08 21.03 -5.60
CA LEU A 289 -6.92 21.35 -4.19
C LEU A 289 -6.94 22.85 -3.91
N LYS A 290 -6.43 23.71 -4.80
CA LYS A 290 -6.52 25.18 -4.65
C LYS A 290 -7.95 25.71 -4.63
N GLN A 291 -8.92 24.97 -5.16
CA GLN A 291 -10.33 25.33 -5.09
C GLN A 291 -10.98 24.90 -3.77
N LEU A 292 -10.37 23.94 -3.06
CA LEU A 292 -10.85 23.39 -1.80
C LEU A 292 -10.16 24.01 -0.58
N SER A 293 -8.83 24.18 -0.68
CA SER A 293 -7.91 24.61 0.36
C SER A 293 -8.05 26.09 0.68
N ASN A 294 -8.01 26.44 1.96
CA ASN A 294 -8.01 27.84 2.41
C ASN A 294 -6.62 28.47 2.39
N THR A 295 -5.58 27.63 2.36
CA THR A 295 -4.17 28.05 2.30
C THR A 295 -3.57 27.73 0.93
N PRO A 296 -2.40 28.29 0.59
CA PRO A 296 -1.63 27.86 -0.57
C PRO A 296 -1.40 26.33 -0.57
N VAL A 297 -1.38 25.76 -1.78
CA VAL A 297 -1.04 24.34 -2.00
C VAL A 297 0.39 24.26 -2.52
N SER A 298 1.26 23.60 -1.76
CA SER A 298 2.67 23.42 -2.11
C SER A 298 2.83 22.31 -3.14
N VAL A 299 3.52 22.59 -4.25
CA VAL A 299 3.79 21.60 -5.31
C VAL A 299 5.27 21.30 -5.35
N ILE A 300 5.60 20.03 -5.15
CA ILE A 300 6.96 19.55 -4.97
C ILE A 300 7.26 18.52 -6.05
N LEU A 301 8.09 18.93 -6.99
CA LEU A 301 8.51 18.13 -8.12
C LEU A 301 9.90 17.58 -7.82
N SER A 302 10.12 16.29 -8.08
CA SER A 302 11.36 15.58 -7.76
C SER A 302 12.62 16.22 -8.37
N ASP A 303 12.46 16.92 -9.50
CA ASP A 303 13.57 17.39 -10.33
C ASP A 303 13.85 18.90 -10.15
N ASP A 304 13.10 19.59 -9.28
CA ASP A 304 13.26 21.03 -9.04
C ASP A 304 14.42 21.29 -8.04
N PRO A 305 15.41 22.12 -8.40
CA PRO A 305 16.34 22.69 -7.43
C PRO A 305 15.56 23.41 -6.32
N GLY A 306 15.77 23.01 -5.06
CA GLY A 306 15.05 23.56 -3.90
C GLY A 306 13.81 22.76 -3.46
N SER A 307 13.58 21.55 -3.98
CA SER A 307 12.50 20.67 -3.49
C SER A 307 12.58 20.43 -1.98
N SER A 308 13.77 20.17 -1.43
CA SER A 308 14.00 20.04 0.02
C SER A 308 13.59 21.29 0.80
N ASP A 309 13.93 22.48 0.31
CA ASP A 309 13.61 23.75 0.98
C ASP A 309 12.10 24.00 0.99
N ARG A 310 11.39 23.66 -0.10
CA ARG A 310 9.92 23.76 -0.15
C ARG A 310 9.23 22.79 0.81
N ILE A 311 9.79 21.59 0.99
CA ILE A 311 9.24 20.63 1.97
C ILE A 311 9.46 21.16 3.37
N GLN A 312 10.62 21.74 3.65
CA GLN A 312 10.92 22.35 4.94
C GLN A 312 10.01 23.56 5.21
N GLU A 313 9.82 24.44 4.22
CA GLU A 313 8.88 25.55 4.28
C GLU A 313 7.46 25.06 4.57
N PHE A 314 6.99 24.01 3.88
CA PHE A 314 5.71 23.38 4.19
C PHE A 314 5.70 22.76 5.59
N ALA A 315 6.77 22.10 6.03
CA ALA A 315 6.85 21.49 7.35
C ALA A 315 6.72 22.53 8.47
N ASP A 316 7.29 23.72 8.27
CA ASP A 316 7.27 24.84 9.21
C ASP A 316 6.01 25.72 9.07
N SER A 317 5.21 25.54 8.02
CA SER A 317 3.97 26.27 7.79
C SER A 317 2.74 25.60 8.42
N THR A 318 1.60 26.27 8.32
CA THR A 318 0.29 25.71 8.68
C THR A 318 -0.56 25.37 7.46
N ASP A 319 0.06 25.38 6.26
CA ASP A 319 -0.62 25.12 5.00
C ASP A 319 -1.24 23.72 5.00
N GLU A 320 -2.42 23.62 4.40
CA GLU A 320 -3.24 22.42 4.44
C GLU A 320 -2.66 21.31 3.55
N TRP A 321 -2.16 21.63 2.34
CA TRP A 321 -1.84 20.60 1.34
C TRP A 321 -0.48 20.75 0.68
N MET A 322 0.17 19.60 0.50
CA MET A 322 1.33 19.40 -0.36
C MET A 322 1.03 18.32 -1.40
N VAL A 323 1.43 18.57 -2.65
CA VAL A 323 1.36 17.60 -3.75
C VAL A 323 2.77 17.26 -4.20
N ALA A 324 3.05 15.97 -4.27
CA ALA A 324 4.38 15.41 -4.46
C ALA A 324 4.40 14.45 -5.64
N VAL A 325 5.46 14.49 -6.46
CA VAL A 325 5.69 13.48 -7.51
C VAL A 325 6.71 12.46 -7.04
N ARG A 326 6.35 11.17 -7.12
CA ARG A 326 7.21 10.06 -6.65
C ARG A 326 7.72 10.35 -5.22
N MET A 327 8.83 9.75 -4.82
CA MET A 327 9.42 10.04 -3.52
C MET A 327 9.92 11.48 -3.48
N VAL A 328 9.10 12.37 -2.91
CA VAL A 328 9.52 13.71 -2.55
C VAL A 328 10.48 13.61 -1.35
N SER A 329 11.76 13.75 -1.68
CA SER A 329 12.96 13.74 -0.85
C SER A 329 12.96 12.73 0.31
N GLU A 330 13.70 11.64 0.15
CA GLU A 330 14.27 10.94 1.29
C GLU A 330 15.15 11.92 2.07
N GLY A 331 14.72 12.23 3.29
CA GLY A 331 15.49 13.02 4.24
C GLY A 331 14.77 14.20 4.88
N VAL A 332 13.68 14.73 4.31
CA VAL A 332 12.90 15.78 5.01
C VAL A 332 11.71 15.13 5.72
N ASP A 333 11.63 15.35 7.03
CA ASP A 333 10.55 14.84 7.86
C ASP A 333 9.44 15.89 8.01
N VAL A 334 8.18 15.48 7.87
CA VAL A 334 7.01 16.33 8.05
C VAL A 334 6.05 15.67 9.05
N PRO A 335 6.32 15.76 10.37
CA PRO A 335 5.52 15.08 11.39
C PRO A 335 4.06 15.53 11.45
N ARG A 336 3.75 16.72 10.90
CA ARG A 336 2.39 17.26 10.85
C ARG A 336 1.51 16.66 9.75
N LEU A 337 2.06 15.89 8.82
CA LEU A 337 1.23 15.14 7.86
C LEU A 337 0.26 14.28 8.64
N ALA A 338 -1.00 14.16 8.22
CA ALA A 338 -2.03 13.37 8.89
C ALA A 338 -3.02 12.75 7.90
N VAL A 339 -3.22 13.37 6.74
CA VAL A 339 -4.06 12.82 5.66
C VAL A 339 -3.23 12.57 4.40
N GLY A 340 -3.33 11.38 3.83
CA GLY A 340 -2.65 10.98 2.61
C GLY A 340 -3.63 10.63 1.49
N VAL A 341 -3.32 10.98 0.25
CA VAL A 341 -4.01 10.48 -0.93
C VAL A 341 -3.00 9.79 -1.84
N TYR A 342 -3.19 8.48 -2.03
CA TYR A 342 -2.34 7.65 -2.87
C TYR A 342 -2.82 7.71 -4.32
N ALA A 343 -2.49 8.80 -5.01
CA ALA A 343 -2.91 9.08 -6.39
C ALA A 343 -1.82 8.70 -7.41
N THR A 344 -1.24 7.52 -7.26
CA THR A 344 -0.18 7.01 -8.13
C THR A 344 -0.42 5.55 -8.49
N SER A 345 0.03 5.12 -9.67
CA SER A 345 -0.06 3.74 -10.15
C SER A 345 1.11 2.84 -9.67
N ALA A 346 1.98 3.35 -8.79
CA ALA A 346 3.04 2.53 -8.19
C ALA A 346 2.44 1.57 -7.16
N SER A 347 2.80 0.28 -7.22
CA SER A 347 2.27 -0.76 -6.32
C SER A 347 3.35 -1.62 -5.68
N THR A 348 4.62 -1.24 -5.76
CA THR A 348 5.68 -2.04 -5.14
C THR A 348 5.61 -1.92 -3.61
N PRO A 349 5.80 -3.02 -2.85
CA PRO A 349 5.75 -3.02 -1.39
C PRO A 349 6.67 -1.97 -0.76
N LEU A 350 7.88 -1.81 -1.32
CA LEU A 350 8.86 -0.82 -0.86
C LEU A 350 8.32 0.61 -1.00
N PHE A 351 7.82 0.96 -2.18
CA PHE A 351 7.28 2.30 -2.42
C PHE A 351 6.07 2.57 -1.52
N PHE A 352 5.17 1.59 -1.38
CA PHE A 352 4.02 1.70 -0.48
C PHE A 352 4.47 1.93 0.97
N ALA A 353 5.37 1.12 1.49
CA ALA A 353 5.88 1.26 2.86
C ALA A 353 6.58 2.60 3.10
N GLN A 354 7.36 3.10 2.13
CA GLN A 354 8.00 4.42 2.19
C GLN A 354 6.97 5.55 2.16
N ALA A 355 5.91 5.42 1.34
CA ALA A 355 4.81 6.37 1.28
C ALA A 355 4.05 6.43 2.61
N ILE A 356 3.64 5.28 3.15
CA ILE A 356 2.91 5.20 4.42
C ILE A 356 3.80 5.61 5.60
N GLY A 357 5.09 5.31 5.56
CA GLY A 357 6.09 5.72 6.56
C GLY A 357 6.20 7.24 6.79
N ARG A 358 5.64 8.06 5.89
CA ARG A 358 5.53 9.52 6.07
C ARG A 358 4.40 9.91 7.02
N PHE A 359 3.42 9.03 7.21
CA PHE A 359 2.24 9.26 8.04
C PHE A 359 2.28 8.50 9.38
N VAL A 360 3.25 7.62 9.61
CA VAL A 360 3.31 6.84 10.87
C VAL A 360 3.94 7.61 12.03
N ARG A 361 4.66 8.71 11.76
CA ARG A 361 5.36 9.47 12.82
C ARG A 361 4.33 10.17 13.71
N SER A 362 4.47 9.98 15.04
CA SER A 362 3.60 10.58 16.04
C SER A 362 4.31 11.74 16.73
N ARG A 363 3.62 12.86 16.95
CA ARG A 363 4.11 13.97 17.78
C ARG A 363 3.63 13.86 19.21
N MET A 364 2.40 13.38 19.38
CA MET A 364 1.76 13.13 20.65
C MET A 364 1.07 11.77 20.63
N PRO A 365 0.92 11.09 21.78
CA PRO A 365 0.11 9.88 21.89
C PRO A 365 -1.35 10.16 21.46
N GLY A 366 -1.96 9.20 20.76
CA GLY A 366 -3.36 9.30 20.34
C GLY A 366 -3.62 10.03 19.01
N GLU A 367 -2.58 10.58 18.36
CA GLU A 367 -2.72 11.02 16.97
C GLU A 367 -3.03 9.81 16.06
N THR A 368 -3.75 10.05 14.95
CA THR A 368 -4.02 9.02 13.93
C THR A 368 -3.75 9.62 12.55
N ALA A 369 -3.47 8.77 11.56
CA ALA A 369 -3.41 9.18 10.17
C ALA A 369 -4.50 8.49 9.35
N SER A 370 -4.95 9.14 8.28
CA SER A 370 -5.89 8.57 7.33
C SER A 370 -5.30 8.61 5.92
N VAL A 371 -5.25 7.47 5.24
CA VAL A 371 -4.72 7.37 3.87
C VAL A 371 -5.80 6.83 2.94
N PHE A 372 -6.11 7.61 1.91
CA PHE A 372 -7.06 7.30 0.86
C PHE A 372 -6.36 6.51 -0.24
N LEU A 373 -6.90 5.33 -0.54
CA LEU A 373 -6.37 4.39 -1.52
C LEU A 373 -7.42 4.06 -2.60
N PRO A 374 -7.00 3.91 -3.87
CA PRO A 374 -7.81 3.21 -4.86
C PRO A 374 -8.11 1.78 -4.42
N SER A 375 -9.34 1.30 -4.63
CA SER A 375 -9.78 -0.06 -4.33
C SER A 375 -9.20 -1.07 -5.34
N VAL A 376 -7.88 -1.23 -5.32
CA VAL A 376 -7.12 -2.12 -6.21
C VAL A 376 -6.54 -3.26 -5.38
N PRO A 377 -6.73 -4.54 -5.76
CA PRO A 377 -6.32 -5.70 -4.95
C PRO A 377 -4.89 -5.65 -4.45
N VAL A 378 -3.93 -5.23 -5.30
CA VAL A 378 -2.51 -5.14 -4.91
C VAL A 378 -2.29 -4.12 -3.78
N LEU A 379 -2.95 -2.95 -3.83
CA LEU A 379 -2.82 -1.94 -2.76
C LEU A 379 -3.54 -2.35 -1.47
N LEU A 380 -4.71 -2.97 -1.61
CA LEU A 380 -5.48 -3.48 -0.47
C LEU A 380 -4.69 -4.59 0.24
N GLY A 381 -4.08 -5.51 -0.51
CA GLY A 381 -3.19 -6.52 0.04
C GLY A 381 -2.01 -5.92 0.80
N LEU A 382 -1.36 -4.88 0.29
CA LEU A 382 -0.26 -4.21 1.00
C LEU A 382 -0.73 -3.51 2.29
N ALA A 383 -1.89 -2.86 2.26
CA ALA A 383 -2.51 -2.26 3.44
C ALA A 383 -2.84 -3.33 4.49
N GLU A 384 -3.44 -4.45 4.08
CA GLU A 384 -3.74 -5.58 4.96
C GLU A 384 -2.49 -6.19 5.61
N HIS A 385 -1.39 -6.34 4.87
CA HIS A 385 -0.13 -6.82 5.44
C HIS A 385 0.37 -5.90 6.56
N MET A 386 0.25 -4.58 6.38
CA MET A 386 0.62 -3.61 7.41
C MET A 386 -0.31 -3.67 8.62
N GLU A 387 -1.59 -4.00 8.41
CA GLU A 387 -2.55 -4.23 9.50
C GLU A 387 -2.32 -5.55 10.24
N LYS A 388 -1.97 -6.65 9.54
CA LYS A 388 -1.67 -7.93 10.18
C LYS A 388 -0.49 -7.79 11.16
N SER A 389 0.51 -6.97 10.84
CA SER A 389 1.58 -6.61 11.78
C SER A 389 1.05 -5.92 13.04
N ARG A 390 -0.01 -5.11 12.94
CA ARG A 390 -0.69 -4.48 14.10
C ARG A 390 -1.46 -5.51 14.93
N ASP A 391 -2.24 -6.39 14.31
CA ASP A 391 -3.17 -7.29 15.03
C ASP A 391 -2.47 -8.34 15.90
N HIS A 392 -1.27 -8.78 15.51
CA HIS A 392 -0.44 -9.69 16.31
C HIS A 392 -0.09 -9.12 17.71
N VAL A 393 -0.18 -7.80 17.89
CA VAL A 393 0.07 -7.12 19.16
C VAL A 393 -1.16 -7.12 20.08
N LEU A 394 -2.38 -7.13 19.53
CA LEU A 394 -3.64 -7.01 20.28
C LEU A 394 -4.17 -8.36 20.82
N GLY A 395 -3.32 -9.38 20.91
CA GLY A 395 -3.58 -10.57 21.73
C GLY A 395 -4.28 -11.74 21.03
N LYS A 396 -4.27 -11.83 19.69
CA LYS A 396 -4.62 -13.09 19.01
C LYS A 396 -3.39 -13.98 18.88
N GLU A 397 -3.48 -15.19 19.43
CA GLU A 397 -2.51 -16.26 19.19
C GLU A 397 -2.35 -16.48 17.68
N LYS A 398 -1.10 -16.78 17.27
CA LYS A 398 -0.74 -17.15 15.89
C LYS A 398 -1.74 -18.19 15.38
N THR A 399 -2.67 -17.77 14.54
CA THR A 399 -3.49 -18.72 13.80
C THR A 399 -2.65 -19.20 12.63
N GLU A 400 -2.28 -20.47 12.64
CA GLU A 400 -1.53 -21.10 11.57
C GLU A 400 -2.28 -21.02 10.25
N LYS A 401 -1.56 -20.57 9.20
CA LYS A 401 -1.81 -20.77 7.77
C LYS A 401 -3.21 -20.40 7.23
N GLU A 402 -3.29 -19.20 6.66
CA GLU A 402 -4.08 -18.96 5.46
C GLU A 402 -3.16 -18.31 4.40
N GLY A 403 -2.57 -19.14 3.55
CA GLY A 403 -1.84 -18.68 2.37
C GLY A 403 -2.81 -18.62 1.19
N TRP A 404 -3.08 -17.42 0.69
CA TRP A 404 -3.79 -17.19 -0.57
C TRP A 404 -3.12 -16.04 -1.35
N ASP A 405 -2.73 -16.38 -2.59
CA ASP A 405 -2.23 -15.61 -3.73
C ASP A 405 -1.01 -14.67 -3.56
N ASP A 406 0.12 -15.26 -3.16
CA ASP A 406 1.45 -14.66 -3.37
C ASP A 406 1.78 -14.47 -4.87
N GLU A 407 1.17 -15.25 -5.77
CA GLU A 407 1.43 -15.20 -7.21
C GLU A 407 0.98 -13.86 -7.86
N LEU A 408 -0.07 -13.22 -7.31
CA LEU A 408 -0.55 -11.89 -7.76
C LEU A 408 0.33 -10.75 -7.23
N LEU A 409 0.87 -10.89 -6.02
CA LEU A 409 1.86 -9.98 -5.43
C LEU A 409 3.22 -10.08 -6.16
N GLU A 410 3.61 -11.28 -6.59
CA GLU A 410 4.82 -11.54 -7.37
C GLU A 410 4.76 -10.96 -8.79
N GLN A 411 3.62 -11.10 -9.48
CA GLN A 411 3.45 -10.51 -10.81
C GLN A 411 3.49 -8.98 -10.79
N ALA A 412 3.03 -8.35 -9.69
CA ALA A 412 3.12 -6.89 -9.51
C ALA A 412 4.54 -6.38 -9.19
N ASN A 413 5.43 -7.27 -8.74
CA ASN A 413 6.82 -6.94 -8.35
C ASN A 413 7.84 -7.05 -9.49
N GLN A 414 7.43 -7.49 -10.68
CA GLN A 414 8.31 -7.48 -11.84
C GLN A 414 8.57 -6.05 -12.30
N LYS A 415 9.79 -5.56 -12.05
CA LYS A 415 10.33 -4.29 -12.57
C LYS A 415 10.08 -4.20 -14.08
N LYS A 416 9.04 -3.49 -14.49
CA LYS A 416 9.04 -2.75 -15.75
C LYS A 416 9.20 -1.28 -15.41
N THR A 417 10.44 -0.81 -15.49
CA THR A 417 10.69 0.57 -15.84
C THR A 417 10.09 0.74 -17.23
N GLU A 418 8.88 1.26 -17.35
CA GLU A 418 8.37 1.58 -18.68
C GLU A 418 9.13 2.81 -19.19
N PRO A 419 9.84 2.69 -20.34
CA PRO A 419 10.22 3.87 -21.09
C PRO A 419 8.95 4.60 -21.51
N ASP A 420 9.07 5.91 -21.72
CA ASP A 420 8.05 6.78 -22.35
C ASP A 420 7.61 6.19 -23.70
N MET A 421 6.70 5.23 -23.66
CA MET A 421 6.01 4.71 -24.84
C MET A 421 4.69 5.46 -24.87
N LEU A 422 4.75 6.61 -25.52
CA LEU A 422 3.60 7.27 -26.14
C LEU A 422 2.87 6.26 -27.03
N GLU A 423 2.00 5.42 -26.46
CA GLU A 423 0.96 4.76 -27.22
C GLU A 423 -0.04 5.82 -27.67
N LYS A 424 -0.33 5.80 -28.97
CA LYS A 424 -1.18 6.77 -29.65
C LYS A 424 -2.65 6.52 -29.30
N SER A 425 -3.33 7.63 -28.98
CA SER A 425 -4.78 7.82 -28.80
C SER A 425 -5.45 6.88 -27.80
N TYR A 426 -5.34 7.24 -26.53
CA TYR A 426 -6.15 6.77 -25.41
C TYR A 426 -6.98 7.95 -24.89
N GLU A 427 -8.29 7.76 -24.66
CA GLU A 427 -9.19 8.80 -24.16
C GLU A 427 -10.02 8.27 -22.98
N SER A 428 -9.84 8.90 -21.82
CA SER A 428 -10.65 8.66 -20.62
C SER A 428 -12.04 9.28 -20.83
N LEU A 429 -13.10 8.50 -20.62
CA LEU A 429 -14.49 8.93 -20.82
C LEU A 429 -15.17 9.35 -19.52
N GLY A 430 -14.70 8.86 -18.37
CA GLY A 430 -15.21 9.23 -17.05
C GLY A 430 -14.84 8.22 -15.97
N ALA A 431 -14.88 8.65 -14.72
CA ALA A 431 -14.78 7.78 -13.56
C ALA A 431 -15.57 8.36 -12.40
N GLU A 432 -16.59 7.65 -11.89
CA GLU A 432 -17.32 8.03 -10.66
C GLU A 432 -16.58 7.48 -9.44
N ALA A 433 -16.52 8.19 -8.31
CA ALA A 433 -15.94 7.67 -7.07
C ALA A 433 -17.01 7.32 -6.05
N GLU A 434 -16.84 6.16 -5.43
CA GLU A 434 -17.69 5.69 -4.36
C GLU A 434 -16.83 5.14 -3.22
N PHE A 435 -17.20 5.44 -1.98
CA PHE A 435 -16.57 4.82 -0.83
C PHE A 435 -16.80 3.31 -0.87
N SER A 436 -15.71 2.55 -0.98
CA SER A 436 -15.75 1.08 -1.08
C SER A 436 -15.76 0.46 0.32
N GLY A 437 -14.88 0.95 1.19
CA GLY A 437 -14.80 0.44 2.55
C GLY A 437 -13.66 0.98 3.39
N LEU A 438 -13.65 0.49 4.63
CA LEU A 438 -12.57 0.66 5.59
C LEU A 438 -11.81 -0.66 5.72
N LEU A 439 -10.49 -0.59 5.67
CA LEU A 439 -9.62 -1.68 6.11
C LEU A 439 -9.29 -1.48 7.59
N TYR A 440 -9.77 -2.38 8.45
CA TYR A 440 -9.45 -2.39 9.87
C TYR A 440 -9.47 -3.79 10.50
N ASN A 441 -8.35 -4.19 11.11
CA ASN A 441 -8.10 -5.45 11.85
C ASN A 441 -8.30 -6.69 10.95
N GLY A 442 -7.72 -6.63 9.74
CA GLY A 442 -7.82 -7.71 8.76
C GLY A 442 -9.23 -7.97 8.25
N SER A 443 -10.17 -7.06 8.55
CA SER A 443 -11.56 -7.11 8.11
C SER A 443 -11.78 -5.97 7.12
N GLN A 444 -12.10 -6.31 5.87
CA GLN A 444 -12.58 -5.33 4.90
C GLN A 444 -14.06 -5.07 5.16
N PHE A 445 -14.38 -3.91 5.70
CA PHE A 445 -15.78 -3.49 5.86
C PHE A 445 -16.25 -2.88 4.56
N ASN A 446 -16.82 -3.73 3.69
CA ASN A 446 -17.47 -3.28 2.46
C ASN A 446 -18.84 -2.69 2.81
N THR A 447 -19.08 -1.47 2.35
CA THR A 447 -20.30 -0.72 2.69
C THR A 447 -21.07 -0.39 1.41
N GLY A 448 -21.20 -1.39 0.54
CA GLY A 448 -21.89 -1.25 -0.75
C GLY A 448 -23.28 -0.65 -0.53
N ASP A 449 -23.45 0.60 -0.99
CA ASP A 449 -24.60 1.49 -0.86
C ASP A 449 -24.69 2.33 0.45
N MET A 450 -23.62 3.04 0.82
CA MET A 450 -23.71 4.16 1.77
C MET A 450 -24.30 5.42 1.11
N THR A 451 -25.16 6.15 1.84
CA THR A 451 -25.63 7.48 1.41
C THR A 451 -24.58 8.56 1.71
N SER A 452 -24.65 9.70 1.01
CA SER A 452 -23.72 10.83 1.21
C SER A 452 -23.67 11.35 2.65
N ASP A 453 -24.80 11.28 3.36
CA ASP A 453 -24.90 11.72 4.76
C ASP A 453 -24.18 10.74 5.71
N GLU A 454 -24.24 9.44 5.42
CA GLU A 454 -23.52 8.42 6.19
C GLU A 454 -22.01 8.44 5.92
N GLU A 455 -21.60 8.75 4.68
CA GLU A 455 -20.19 8.98 4.35
C GLU A 455 -19.68 10.23 5.07
N ALA A 456 -20.48 11.29 5.10
CA ALA A 456 -20.16 12.51 5.85
C ALA A 456 -20.04 12.25 7.36
N ASP A 457 -20.87 11.37 7.94
CA ASP A 457 -20.73 10.94 9.33
C ASP A 457 -19.42 10.17 9.54
N PHE A 458 -19.10 9.20 8.67
CA PHE A 458 -17.85 8.43 8.77
C PHE A 458 -16.61 9.31 8.63
N LEU A 459 -16.67 10.28 7.70
CA LEU A 459 -15.64 11.29 7.55
C LEU A 459 -15.65 12.27 8.73
N GLY A 460 -16.80 12.47 9.40
CA GLY A 460 -17.34 13.57 10.23
C GLY A 460 -17.34 13.49 11.75
N ILE A 461 -17.26 12.29 12.34
CA ILE A 461 -17.45 12.13 13.80
C ILE A 461 -16.32 12.84 14.57
N PRO A 462 -16.63 13.88 15.39
CA PRO A 462 -15.63 14.60 16.15
C PRO A 462 -15.09 13.77 17.31
N GLY A 463 -13.78 13.57 17.38
CA GLY A 463 -13.06 13.23 18.62
C GLY A 463 -13.16 11.79 19.15
N LEU A 464 -14.03 10.95 18.60
CA LEU A 464 -14.01 9.49 18.76
C LEU A 464 -14.11 8.99 17.31
N LEU A 465 -13.21 8.15 16.82
CA LEU A 465 -13.14 6.79 17.29
C LEU A 465 -11.67 6.37 17.44
N ASP A 466 -11.31 5.85 18.62
CA ASP A 466 -10.24 4.85 18.60
C ASP A 466 -10.69 3.72 17.66
N ALA A 467 -9.75 2.96 17.15
CA ALA A 467 -10.08 2.11 16.03
C ALA A 467 -11.05 0.96 16.41
N ASP A 468 -11.20 0.64 17.70
CA ASP A 468 -12.24 -0.27 18.21
C ASP A 468 -13.66 0.33 18.15
N GLN A 469 -13.80 1.64 18.34
CA GLN A 469 -15.11 2.29 18.24
C GLN A 469 -15.60 2.42 16.78
N VAL A 470 -14.69 2.49 15.79
CA VAL A 470 -15.02 2.39 14.34
C VAL A 470 -15.62 1.02 14.03
N LYS A 471 -15.01 -0.02 14.59
CA LYS A 471 -15.43 -1.42 14.45
C LYS A 471 -16.80 -1.68 15.05
N ASP A 472 -17.12 -1.14 16.22
CA ASP A 472 -18.44 -1.34 16.85
C ASP A 472 -19.55 -0.67 16.02
N LEU A 473 -19.27 0.50 15.45
CA LEU A 473 -20.20 1.22 14.59
C LEU A 473 -20.43 0.48 13.27
N LEU A 474 -19.37 -0.03 12.64
CA LEU A 474 -19.45 -0.82 11.41
C LEU A 474 -20.13 -2.18 11.61
N ARG A 475 -19.85 -2.89 12.72
CA ARG A 475 -20.51 -4.16 13.06
C ARG A 475 -22.00 -3.97 13.27
N LYS A 476 -22.39 -2.94 14.01
CA LYS A 476 -23.79 -2.60 14.24
C LYS A 476 -24.51 -2.30 12.92
N LYS A 477 -23.86 -1.54 12.03
CA LYS A 477 -24.44 -1.21 10.72
C LYS A 477 -24.56 -2.43 9.80
N GLN A 478 -23.55 -3.30 9.75
CA GLN A 478 -23.64 -4.55 8.99
C GLN A 478 -24.76 -5.46 9.51
N SER A 479 -24.96 -5.55 10.83
CA SER A 479 -26.11 -6.27 11.37
C SER A 479 -27.44 -5.64 10.96
N GLU A 480 -27.54 -4.31 10.99
CA GLU A 480 -28.75 -3.58 10.59
C GLU A 480 -29.05 -3.75 9.08
N GLU A 481 -28.03 -3.76 8.21
CA GLU A 481 -28.20 -4.03 6.78
C GLU A 481 -28.58 -5.47 6.47
N MET A 482 -27.98 -6.44 7.17
CA MET A 482 -28.34 -7.85 7.05
C MET A 482 -29.78 -8.07 7.51
N ASP A 483 -30.18 -7.48 8.64
CA ASP A 483 -31.55 -7.50 9.14
C ASP A 483 -32.53 -6.86 8.14
N ARG A 484 -32.14 -5.75 7.51
CA ARG A 484 -32.93 -5.07 6.46
C ARG A 484 -33.11 -5.97 5.23
N ARG A 485 -32.03 -6.59 4.73
CA ARG A 485 -32.08 -7.52 3.58
C ARG A 485 -32.91 -8.76 3.89
N GLU A 486 -32.78 -9.32 5.09
CA GLU A 486 -33.61 -10.45 5.54
C GLU A 486 -35.09 -10.06 5.64
N ALA A 487 -35.40 -8.86 6.12
CA ALA A 487 -36.77 -8.35 6.19
C ALA A 487 -37.38 -8.15 4.79
N GLU A 488 -36.62 -7.60 3.84
CA GLU A 488 -37.04 -7.44 2.44
C GLU A 488 -37.27 -8.80 1.75
N GLU A 489 -36.37 -9.76 1.96
CA GLU A 489 -36.51 -11.10 1.40
C GLU A 489 -37.72 -11.84 2.00
N LYS A 490 -37.94 -11.69 3.31
CA LYS A 490 -39.12 -12.25 4.00
C LYS A 490 -40.42 -11.60 3.51
N ALA A 491 -40.42 -10.30 3.25
CA ALA A 491 -41.55 -9.59 2.66
C ALA A 491 -41.83 -10.07 1.23
N ARG A 492 -40.79 -10.27 0.42
CA ARG A 492 -40.92 -10.83 -0.94
C ARG A 492 -41.51 -12.24 -0.92
N ARG A 493 -40.97 -13.13 -0.08
CA ARG A 493 -41.47 -14.50 0.09
C ARG A 493 -42.90 -14.54 0.62
N ALA A 494 -43.27 -13.63 1.53
CA ALA A 494 -44.63 -13.52 2.03
C ALA A 494 -45.61 -13.02 0.95
N ALA A 495 -45.19 -12.09 0.08
CA ALA A 495 -45.98 -11.63 -1.05
C ALA A 495 -46.18 -12.74 -2.10
N GLU A 496 -45.13 -13.50 -2.41
CA GLU A 496 -45.18 -14.65 -3.32
C GLU A 496 -46.08 -15.77 -2.77
N ALA A 497 -45.96 -16.11 -1.48
CA ALA A 497 -46.80 -17.12 -0.83
C ALA A 497 -48.27 -16.67 -0.75
N ALA A 498 -48.53 -15.39 -0.51
CA ALA A 498 -49.88 -14.83 -0.53
C ALA A 498 -50.48 -14.83 -1.94
N GLU A 499 -49.67 -14.57 -2.98
CA GLU A 499 -50.10 -14.68 -4.37
C GLU A 499 -50.38 -16.14 -4.75
N GLU A 500 -49.56 -17.08 -4.30
CA GLU A 500 -49.73 -18.51 -4.54
C GLU A 500 -50.96 -19.08 -3.79
N GLN A 501 -51.19 -18.69 -2.55
CA GLN A 501 -52.42 -19.01 -1.81
C GLN A 501 -53.65 -18.39 -2.47
N ARG A 502 -53.56 -17.15 -2.94
CA ARG A 502 -54.65 -16.49 -3.67
C ARG A 502 -54.95 -17.21 -4.99
N ARG A 503 -53.93 -17.72 -5.70
CA ARG A 503 -54.09 -18.60 -6.88
C ARG A 503 -54.72 -19.96 -6.55
N LYS A 504 -54.40 -20.55 -5.39
CA LYS A 504 -54.96 -21.83 -4.94
C LYS A 504 -56.41 -21.72 -4.45
N LEU A 505 -56.76 -20.63 -3.76
CA LEU A 505 -58.13 -20.42 -3.25
C LEU A 505 -59.10 -19.94 -4.33
N TYR A 506 -58.64 -19.10 -5.24
CA TYR A 506 -59.45 -18.50 -6.29
C TYR A 506 -58.83 -18.86 -7.63
N GLY A 507 -59.13 -20.07 -8.12
CA GLY A 507 -58.79 -20.47 -9.49
C GLY A 507 -59.18 -19.34 -10.45
N THR A 508 -58.18 -18.73 -11.09
CA THR A 508 -58.27 -17.38 -11.63
C THR A 508 -59.34 -17.27 -12.72
N PRO A 509 -59.91 -16.06 -12.90
CA PRO A 509 -59.41 -15.24 -14.00
C PRO A 509 -59.01 -13.82 -13.58
N HIS A 510 -58.00 -13.34 -14.30
CA HIS A 510 -57.47 -11.99 -14.42
C HIS A 510 -58.45 -10.85 -14.09
N ALA A 511 -58.07 -9.94 -13.20
CA ALA A 511 -58.78 -8.67 -13.01
C ALA A 511 -58.50 -7.75 -14.23
N PRO A 512 -59.52 -7.14 -14.85
CA PRO A 512 -59.31 -6.28 -16.01
C PRO A 512 -58.69 -4.95 -15.57
N LYS A 513 -57.62 -4.53 -16.24
CA LYS A 513 -57.16 -3.13 -16.20
C LYS A 513 -58.31 -2.23 -16.69
N ARG A 514 -58.81 -1.36 -15.81
CA ARG A 514 -59.77 -0.30 -16.17
C ARG A 514 -59.17 0.57 -17.28
N GLY A 515 -59.91 0.70 -18.36
CA GLY A 515 -59.55 1.51 -19.52
C GLY A 515 -59.64 3.00 -19.26
N GLY A 516 -58.65 3.73 -19.78
CA GLY A 516 -58.77 5.11 -20.22
C GLY A 516 -58.41 5.16 -21.70
N GLN A 517 -59.40 5.37 -22.56
CA GLN A 517 -59.20 5.75 -23.97
C GLN A 517 -59.10 7.27 -24.05
N ALA A 518 -58.02 7.78 -24.68
CA ALA A 518 -58.09 8.54 -25.93
C ALA A 518 -56.69 9.05 -26.33
N GLY A 519 -56.25 8.74 -27.57
CA GLY A 519 -55.30 9.58 -28.29
C GLY A 519 -54.12 8.91 -29.01
N ALA A 520 -54.34 8.53 -30.27
CA ALA A 520 -53.40 8.60 -31.41
C ALA A 520 -52.19 7.65 -31.54
N ALA A 521 -52.35 6.72 -32.50
CA ALA A 521 -51.47 6.41 -33.64
C ALA A 521 -49.98 6.03 -33.45
N GLY A 522 -49.64 4.81 -33.88
CA GLY A 522 -48.49 4.58 -34.77
C GLY A 522 -47.36 3.65 -34.29
N ALA A 523 -47.35 2.44 -34.87
CA ALA A 523 -46.21 1.54 -35.13
C ALA A 523 -45.52 0.79 -33.95
N ALA A 524 -45.31 -0.50 -34.20
CA ALA A 524 -44.95 -1.57 -33.27
C ALA A 524 -43.48 -1.59 -32.79
N PRO A 525 -43.21 -2.37 -31.72
CA PRO A 525 -42.07 -3.27 -31.77
C PRO A 525 -42.42 -4.73 -31.46
N SER A 526 -41.69 -5.60 -32.15
CA SER A 526 -41.64 -7.05 -32.09
C SER A 526 -41.11 -7.60 -30.77
N SER A 527 -41.74 -8.69 -30.32
CA SER A 527 -41.22 -9.80 -29.51
C SER A 527 -39.84 -9.67 -28.86
N ALA A 528 -39.80 -9.42 -27.55
CA ALA A 528 -38.70 -9.79 -26.67
C ALA A 528 -39.29 -10.32 -25.36
N GLY A 529 -39.19 -11.63 -25.15
CA GLY A 529 -39.76 -12.31 -23.99
C GLY A 529 -39.33 -13.77 -23.95
N SER A 530 -38.07 -14.02 -23.59
CA SER A 530 -37.62 -15.30 -23.01
C SER A 530 -36.19 -15.30 -22.41
N ASP A 531 -35.41 -14.22 -22.43
CA ASP A 531 -34.00 -14.28 -21.96
C ASP A 531 -33.80 -14.23 -20.44
N ALA A 532 -34.74 -13.69 -19.65
CA ALA A 532 -34.52 -13.52 -18.20
C ALA A 532 -34.48 -14.85 -17.43
N GLY A 533 -35.19 -15.89 -17.90
CA GLY A 533 -35.21 -17.22 -17.25
C GLY A 533 -33.99 -18.07 -17.58
N THR A 534 -33.45 -17.94 -18.80
CA THR A 534 -32.31 -18.71 -19.30
C THR A 534 -30.98 -18.24 -18.68
N VAL A 535 -30.85 -16.93 -18.41
CA VAL A 535 -29.65 -16.36 -17.76
C VAL A 535 -29.54 -16.80 -16.29
N ASP A 536 -30.66 -16.90 -15.58
CA ASP A 536 -30.69 -17.36 -14.19
C ASP A 536 -30.37 -18.86 -14.08
N GLU A 537 -30.90 -19.67 -15.01
CA GLU A 537 -30.61 -21.11 -15.11
C GLU A 537 -29.13 -21.41 -15.39
N ILE A 538 -28.48 -20.67 -16.31
CA ILE A 538 -27.06 -20.83 -16.62
C ILE A 538 -26.19 -20.44 -15.41
N SER A 539 -26.55 -19.38 -14.69
CA SER A 539 -25.85 -18.96 -13.47
C SER A 539 -25.92 -20.02 -12.37
N ALA A 540 -27.11 -20.61 -12.16
CA ALA A 540 -27.31 -21.71 -11.21
C ALA A 540 -26.49 -22.95 -11.58
N LEU A 541 -26.51 -23.36 -12.84
CA LEU A 541 -25.75 -24.51 -13.33
C LEU A 541 -24.23 -24.30 -13.22
N ARG A 542 -23.73 -23.07 -13.39
CA ARG A 542 -22.29 -22.76 -13.16
C ARG A 542 -21.90 -22.89 -11.69
N LYS A 543 -22.74 -22.40 -10.77
CA LYS A 543 -22.54 -22.58 -9.32
C LYS A 543 -22.54 -24.06 -8.94
N GLU A 544 -23.47 -24.83 -9.49
CA GLU A 544 -23.55 -26.28 -9.26
C GLU A 544 -22.30 -27.00 -9.80
N LEU A 545 -21.86 -26.70 -11.01
CA LEU A 545 -20.63 -27.27 -11.59
C LEU A 545 -19.39 -26.95 -10.74
N ASN A 546 -19.24 -25.70 -10.28
CA ASN A 546 -18.11 -25.32 -9.41
C ASN A 546 -18.16 -26.06 -8.06
N THR A 547 -19.35 -26.30 -7.51
CA THR A 547 -19.52 -27.07 -6.28
C THR A 547 -19.09 -28.52 -6.48
N VAL A 548 -19.53 -29.16 -7.57
CA VAL A 548 -19.14 -30.55 -7.90
C VAL A 548 -17.63 -30.66 -8.16
N VAL A 549 -17.03 -29.68 -8.86
CA VAL A 549 -15.57 -29.64 -9.08
C VAL A 549 -14.81 -29.51 -7.76
N SER A 550 -15.29 -28.67 -6.84
CA SER A 550 -14.66 -28.49 -5.52
C SER A 550 -14.66 -29.80 -4.72
N ILE A 551 -15.78 -30.52 -4.72
CA ILE A 551 -15.90 -31.83 -4.05
C ILE A 551 -14.96 -32.85 -4.69
N THR A 552 -14.91 -32.91 -6.03
CA THR A 552 -14.02 -33.83 -6.75
C THR A 552 -12.55 -33.48 -6.55
N ALA A 553 -12.18 -32.19 -6.46
CA ALA A 553 -10.82 -31.72 -6.18
C ALA A 553 -10.35 -32.19 -4.79
N GLN A 554 -11.19 -31.99 -3.77
CA GLN A 554 -10.89 -32.45 -2.41
C GLN A 554 -10.74 -33.97 -2.33
N ARG A 555 -11.60 -34.72 -3.05
CA ARG A 555 -11.55 -36.20 -3.03
C ARG A 555 -10.37 -36.79 -3.80
N THR A 556 -9.95 -36.15 -4.88
CA THR A 556 -8.90 -36.68 -5.78
C THR A 556 -7.52 -36.06 -5.57
N GLY A 557 -7.42 -34.98 -4.80
CA GLY A 557 -6.18 -34.21 -4.60
C GLY A 557 -5.70 -33.46 -5.85
N ARG A 558 -6.56 -33.32 -6.88
CA ARG A 558 -6.22 -32.71 -8.16
C ARG A 558 -6.64 -31.23 -8.20
N PRO A 559 -5.87 -30.35 -8.86
CA PRO A 559 -6.23 -28.93 -9.01
C PRO A 559 -7.56 -28.73 -9.76
N HIS A 560 -8.32 -27.69 -9.40
CA HIS A 560 -9.62 -27.35 -10.03
C HIS A 560 -9.53 -27.23 -11.56
N GLY A 561 -8.50 -26.56 -12.07
CA GLY A 561 -8.29 -26.37 -13.51
C GLY A 561 -8.12 -27.69 -14.27
N ALA A 562 -7.51 -28.70 -13.65
CA ALA A 562 -7.32 -30.02 -14.26
C ALA A 562 -8.66 -30.77 -14.40
N ILE A 563 -9.54 -30.65 -13.41
CA ILE A 563 -10.87 -31.28 -13.41
C ILE A 563 -11.79 -30.61 -14.45
N HIS A 564 -11.77 -29.28 -14.54
CA HIS A 564 -12.48 -28.56 -15.60
C HIS A 564 -11.99 -28.94 -17.00
N THR A 565 -10.67 -29.09 -17.17
CA THR A 565 -10.06 -29.50 -18.44
C THR A 565 -10.47 -30.92 -18.82
N GLU A 566 -10.56 -31.83 -17.86
CA GLU A 566 -10.97 -33.21 -18.10
C GLU A 566 -12.47 -33.34 -18.39
N ALA A 567 -13.33 -32.66 -17.63
CA ALA A 567 -14.76 -32.58 -17.93
C ALA A 567 -15.03 -31.98 -19.32
N ARG A 568 -14.28 -30.95 -19.70
CA ARG A 568 -14.34 -30.38 -21.06
C ARG A 568 -13.85 -31.35 -22.13
N LYS A 569 -12.78 -32.10 -21.86
CA LYS A 569 -12.24 -33.09 -22.81
C LYS A 569 -13.20 -34.26 -23.02
N ALA A 570 -13.92 -34.67 -21.97
CA ALA A 570 -14.86 -35.79 -22.01
C ALA A 570 -16.23 -35.41 -22.63
N CYS A 571 -16.77 -34.23 -22.29
CA CYS A 571 -18.08 -33.78 -22.79
C CYS A 571 -17.99 -32.94 -24.07
N GLY A 572 -16.82 -32.39 -24.39
CA GLY A 572 -16.66 -31.45 -25.51
C GLY A 572 -17.11 -30.02 -25.18
N GLY A 573 -17.08 -29.15 -26.20
CA GLY A 573 -17.59 -27.77 -26.13
C GLY A 573 -16.60 -26.68 -25.67
N PRO A 574 -17.08 -25.42 -25.60
CA PRO A 574 -16.27 -24.24 -25.24
C PRO A 574 -15.90 -24.21 -23.74
N PRO A 575 -15.04 -23.29 -23.27
CA PRO A 575 -14.79 -23.09 -21.84
C PRO A 575 -16.10 -22.84 -21.06
N THR A 576 -16.14 -23.21 -19.77
CA THR A 576 -17.34 -23.12 -18.90
C THR A 576 -18.07 -21.76 -18.95
N ALA A 577 -17.31 -20.66 -19.10
CA ALA A 577 -17.86 -19.30 -19.21
C ALA A 577 -18.71 -19.06 -20.47
N LEU A 578 -18.59 -19.93 -21.48
CA LEU A 578 -19.28 -19.88 -22.77
C LEU A 578 -20.18 -21.09 -23.01
N CYS A 579 -20.35 -21.97 -22.02
CA CYS A 579 -21.25 -23.12 -22.14
C CYS A 579 -22.72 -22.71 -22.06
N ASP A 580 -23.55 -23.37 -22.87
CA ASP A 580 -25.00 -23.38 -22.73
C ASP A 580 -25.45 -24.29 -21.56
N ALA A 581 -26.75 -24.25 -21.24
CA ALA A 581 -27.31 -25.02 -20.13
C ALA A 581 -27.20 -26.55 -20.32
N GLU A 582 -27.23 -27.06 -21.54
CA GLU A 582 -27.12 -28.49 -21.84
C GLU A 582 -25.69 -28.99 -21.60
N GLN A 583 -24.70 -28.25 -22.09
CA GLN A 583 -23.27 -28.55 -21.88
C GLN A 583 -22.86 -28.47 -20.41
N LEU A 584 -23.45 -27.56 -19.63
CA LEU A 584 -23.19 -27.48 -18.19
C LEU A 584 -23.75 -28.70 -17.46
N ARG A 585 -24.96 -29.16 -17.81
CA ARG A 585 -25.56 -30.39 -17.24
C ARG A 585 -24.74 -31.63 -17.58
N GLU A 586 -24.31 -31.77 -18.82
CA GLU A 586 -23.47 -32.92 -19.23
C GLU A 586 -22.17 -33.00 -18.43
N ARG A 587 -21.54 -31.85 -18.16
CA ARG A 587 -20.32 -31.78 -17.33
C ARG A 587 -20.59 -32.12 -15.87
N ILE A 588 -21.69 -31.63 -15.30
CA ILE A 588 -22.12 -31.96 -13.94
C ILE A 588 -22.36 -33.46 -13.82
N ASP A 589 -23.09 -34.06 -14.76
CA ASP A 589 -23.41 -35.49 -14.77
C ASP A 589 -22.17 -36.37 -15.01
N TYR A 590 -21.21 -35.91 -15.81
CA TYR A 590 -19.93 -36.59 -15.97
C TYR A 590 -19.14 -36.63 -14.66
N LEU A 591 -19.01 -35.49 -13.97
CA LEU A 591 -18.25 -35.40 -12.72
C LEU A 591 -18.95 -36.08 -11.55
N ARG A 592 -20.29 -36.16 -11.54
CA ARG A 592 -21.05 -36.92 -10.54
C ARG A 592 -20.81 -38.43 -10.60
N LYS A 593 -20.30 -38.95 -11.72
CA LYS A 593 -19.97 -40.38 -11.88
C LYS A 593 -18.61 -40.75 -11.29
N TRP A 594 -17.79 -39.76 -10.94
CA TRP A 594 -16.44 -39.99 -10.44
C TRP A 594 -16.45 -40.41 -8.98
#